data_AF-A0A9D7FJ83-F1
#
_entry.id   AF-A0A9D7FJ83-F1
#
_cell.length_a   1.000
_cell.length_b   1.000
_cell.length_c   1.000
_cell.angle_alpha   90.00
_cell.angle_beta   90.00
_cell.angle_gamma   90.00
#
_symmetry.space_group_name_H-M   'P 1'
#
loop_
_entity.id
_entity.type
_entity.pdbx_description
1 polymer ?
#
loop_
_entity_poly.entity_id
_entity_poly.type
_entity_poly.pdbx_seq_one_letter_code
_entity_poly.pdbx_strand_id
1 'polypeptide(L)'
;MSDYVCEINEIQPRSSTMMNLFNKKQIKKCYLIFALLMTAMSTFAQKSGYLQITGKIRKENKPEQGVTIQISAPGAQAQTITSKDNGGFNFNLDLQKTYSIKFIKGGLVTKVVEFNTTVPGDQLDIIFSKEFNIDLFADVAGVSQEKAMNKAVAKFAYNPTYEDFEYDQNYSKQILGEQEAARKVADDINKQQERARLDSLNKIWNDSLAKTKARETELLAQRSEQDKLNAEKEKARQDSIIRANAAAAAAATAASFEKARRDSIELANEKAKSLAEAKEKERQDSIARADSEAKRQQELAAAQEKERQAALAKEQEDKLRADAIAKEKSDAAAKAAAAAAILAAENHRKDSTAKAETALRQRQQQIADSTEKANLDASRAAELAALKEKQEKEKQAALKKEQEDKLQADAIAKKNRMLLPKLLLLLQF
;
A
#
# COMPACT_ATOMS: atom_id res chain seq x y z
N MET A 1 -31.90 105.52 58.12
CA MET A 1 -32.68 105.30 59.36
C MET A 1 -31.66 105.09 60.45
N SER A 2 -31.27 106.18 61.11
CA SER A 2 -31.94 106.73 62.31
C SER A 2 -31.65 105.81 63.50
N ASP A 3 -30.77 106.20 64.43
CA ASP A 3 -30.99 107.18 65.52
C ASP A 3 -31.18 106.38 66.83
N TYR A 4 -30.78 106.73 68.06
CA TYR A 4 -30.16 107.86 68.77
C TYR A 4 -29.44 107.23 69.99
N VAL A 5 -28.19 107.59 70.32
CA VAL A 5 -27.75 108.54 71.36
C VAL A 5 -28.17 108.20 72.80
N CYS A 6 -27.18 107.98 73.67
CA CYS A 6 -27.11 108.71 74.94
C CYS A 6 -25.64 108.92 75.35
N GLU A 7 -25.38 110.14 75.77
CA GLU A 7 -24.12 110.86 75.90
C GLU A 7 -23.84 111.05 77.39
N ILE A 8 -22.60 110.82 77.88
CA ILE A 8 -22.11 111.48 79.10
C ILE A 8 -20.65 111.90 78.87
N ASN A 9 -20.48 113.23 78.75
CA ASN A 9 -19.27 114.06 78.86
C ASN A 9 -18.53 113.77 80.19
N GLU A 10 -17.26 114.05 80.46
CA GLU A 10 -16.24 114.98 79.96
C GLU A 10 -14.95 114.66 80.75
N ILE A 11 -13.77 115.01 80.21
CA ILE A 11 -12.64 115.70 80.88
C ILE A 11 -11.35 115.42 80.09
N GLN A 12 -10.79 116.52 79.60
CA GLN A 12 -9.66 116.68 78.68
C GLN A 12 -8.27 116.38 79.29
N PRO A 13 -7.22 116.23 78.45
CA PRO A 13 -5.87 115.85 78.86
C PRO A 13 -5.01 117.07 79.25
N ARG A 14 -4.07 116.89 80.19
CA ARG A 14 -2.98 117.83 80.44
C ARG A 14 -1.61 117.14 80.44
N SER A 15 -0.84 117.52 79.42
CA SER A 15 0.63 117.64 79.35
C SER A 15 1.39 117.69 80.69
N SER A 16 2.54 117.01 80.78
CA SER A 16 3.84 117.70 80.92
C SER A 16 5.02 116.74 81.11
N THR A 17 5.99 116.88 80.21
CA THR A 17 7.44 116.71 80.35
C THR A 17 8.00 116.97 81.76
N MET A 18 8.93 116.12 82.23
CA MET A 18 10.26 116.47 82.82
C MET A 18 10.84 115.31 83.66
N MET A 19 11.95 114.71 83.20
CA MET A 19 13.34 114.90 83.66
C MET A 19 13.80 114.02 84.83
N ASN A 20 14.65 113.05 84.48
CA ASN A 20 16.06 112.97 84.89
C ASN A 20 16.45 113.60 86.24
N LEU A 21 16.75 112.74 87.22
CA LEU A 21 17.53 113.07 88.40
C LEU A 21 18.30 111.83 88.91
N PHE A 22 19.16 111.25 88.06
CA PHE A 22 20.20 110.32 88.53
C PHE A 22 21.55 111.03 88.62
N ASN A 23 21.99 111.25 89.85
CA ASN A 23 23.16 112.05 90.18
C ASN A 23 24.46 111.34 89.75
N LYS A 24 25.23 111.96 88.83
CA LYS A 24 26.45 111.40 88.20
C LYS A 24 27.53 110.92 89.19
N LYS A 25 27.54 111.40 90.43
CA LYS A 25 28.46 110.94 91.49
C LYS A 25 28.06 109.58 92.11
N GLN A 26 26.78 109.24 92.13
CA GLN A 26 26.31 107.95 92.66
C GLN A 26 26.47 106.83 91.63
N ILE A 27 26.32 107.14 90.34
CA ILE A 27 26.56 106.17 89.26
C ILE A 27 28.04 105.72 89.23
N LYS A 28 29.00 106.64 89.43
CA LYS A 28 30.43 106.28 89.48
C LYS A 28 30.78 105.37 90.67
N LYS A 29 30.14 105.57 91.83
CA LYS A 29 30.33 104.70 93.00
C LYS A 29 29.68 103.32 92.81
N CYS A 30 28.50 103.26 92.20
CA CYS A 30 27.86 101.99 91.84
C CYS A 30 28.65 101.24 90.76
N TYR A 31 29.25 101.93 89.79
CA TYR A 31 30.12 101.29 88.79
C TYR A 31 31.41 100.75 89.40
N LEU A 32 31.98 101.45 90.40
CA LEU A 32 33.17 100.99 91.11
C LEU A 32 32.86 99.79 92.02
N ILE A 33 31.71 99.77 92.69
CA ILE A 33 31.25 98.61 93.48
C ILE A 33 30.90 97.42 92.57
N PHE A 34 30.23 97.65 91.43
CA PHE A 34 29.90 96.61 90.45
C PHE A 34 31.15 96.07 89.73
N ALA A 35 32.12 96.92 89.43
CA ALA A 35 33.42 96.49 88.89
C ALA A 35 34.23 95.68 89.91
N LEU A 36 34.20 96.06 91.19
CA LEU A 36 34.83 95.31 92.30
C LEU A 36 34.12 93.96 92.56
N LEU A 37 32.79 93.91 92.42
CA LEU A 37 32.01 92.67 92.54
C LEU A 37 32.25 91.70 91.37
N MET A 38 32.46 92.22 90.16
CA MET A 38 32.79 91.44 88.96
C MET A 38 34.25 90.95 88.93
N THR A 39 35.16 91.56 89.70
CA THR A 39 36.55 91.07 89.84
C THR A 39 36.70 89.98 90.91
N ALA A 40 35.76 89.88 91.85
CA ALA A 40 35.79 88.85 92.90
C ALA A 40 35.43 87.44 92.39
N MET A 41 34.74 87.32 91.25
CA MET A 41 34.34 86.01 90.68
C MET A 41 35.47 85.30 89.88
N SER A 42 36.65 85.90 89.75
CA SER A 42 37.76 85.34 88.98
C SER A 42 38.79 84.55 89.81
N THR A 43 38.47 84.20 91.06
CA THR A 43 39.43 83.55 91.98
C THR A 43 39.14 82.09 92.27
N PHE A 44 38.77 81.29 91.26
CA PHE A 44 38.97 79.83 91.27
C PHE A 44 39.27 79.31 89.86
N ALA A 45 40.24 79.90 89.17
CA ALA A 45 41.02 79.12 88.21
C ALA A 45 41.99 78.24 89.02
N GLN A 46 41.46 77.28 89.79
CA GLN A 46 42.29 76.27 90.44
C GLN A 46 43.01 75.53 89.32
N LYS A 47 44.35 75.51 89.38
CA LYS A 47 45.15 74.54 88.64
C LYS A 47 44.66 73.16 89.07
N SER A 48 43.76 72.57 88.30
CA SER A 48 43.25 71.23 88.59
C SER A 48 44.33 70.25 88.16
N GLY A 49 44.84 69.49 89.13
CA GLY A 49 45.63 68.30 88.86
C GLY A 49 44.82 67.27 88.08
N TYR A 50 45.52 66.33 87.47
CA TYR A 50 44.93 65.22 86.71
C TYR A 50 45.90 64.04 86.68
N LEU A 51 45.37 62.85 86.40
CA LEU A 51 46.16 61.67 86.12
C LEU A 51 46.27 61.49 84.61
N GLN A 52 47.47 61.67 84.06
CA GLN A 52 47.79 61.32 82.68
C GLN A 52 48.02 59.83 82.57
N ILE A 53 47.30 59.19 81.66
CA ILE A 53 47.47 57.79 81.34
C ILE A 53 48.12 57.67 79.96
N THR A 54 49.21 56.91 79.89
CA THR A 54 49.84 56.52 78.64
C THR A 54 50.00 55.01 78.56
N GLY A 55 50.18 54.49 77.35
CA GLY A 55 50.41 53.07 77.19
C GLY A 55 50.41 52.60 75.76
N LYS A 56 50.65 51.29 75.61
CA LYS A 56 50.55 50.58 74.33
C LYS A 56 49.60 49.40 74.46
N ILE A 57 48.73 49.27 73.47
CA ILE A 57 47.90 48.10 73.26
C ILE A 57 48.62 47.17 72.31
N ARG A 58 48.67 45.90 72.69
CA ARG A 58 49.29 44.84 71.93
C ARG A 58 48.29 43.72 71.66
N LYS A 59 48.61 42.93 70.66
CA LYS A 59 48.03 41.62 70.39
C LYS A 59 49.20 40.66 70.20
N GLU A 60 49.32 39.66 71.06
CA GLU A 60 50.41 38.68 70.99
C GLU A 60 51.79 39.37 70.97
N ASN A 61 52.00 40.33 71.88
CA ASN A 61 53.19 41.19 71.96
C ASN A 61 53.46 42.13 70.77
N LYS A 62 52.62 42.18 69.73
CA LYS A 62 52.75 43.12 68.61
C LYS A 62 51.84 44.34 68.82
N PRO A 63 52.26 45.56 68.43
CA PRO A 63 51.39 46.74 68.54
C PRO A 63 50.06 46.58 67.80
N GLU A 64 48.95 46.97 68.43
CA GLU A 64 47.61 46.82 67.89
C GLU A 64 46.91 48.18 67.71
N GLN A 65 46.71 48.58 66.45
CA GLN A 65 46.06 49.83 66.05
C GLN A 65 44.53 49.72 66.06
N GLY A 66 43.83 50.86 66.17
CA GLY A 66 42.40 50.93 65.88
C GLY A 66 41.53 50.30 66.96
N VAL A 67 42.06 50.12 68.18
CA VAL A 67 41.31 49.67 69.34
C VAL A 67 40.54 50.85 69.90
N THR A 68 39.24 50.70 70.10
CA THR A 68 38.39 51.70 70.73
C THR A 68 38.55 51.64 72.24
N ILE A 69 38.85 52.77 72.86
CA ILE A 69 39.04 52.91 74.31
C ILE A 69 37.91 53.81 74.81
N GLN A 70 36.98 53.23 75.57
CA GLN A 70 35.85 53.95 76.17
C GLN A 70 36.15 54.20 77.65
N ILE A 71 36.14 55.47 78.04
CA ILE A 71 36.43 55.93 79.39
C ILE A 71 35.16 56.51 79.98
N SER A 72 34.74 55.99 81.14
CA SER A 72 33.49 56.39 81.79
C SER A 72 33.70 56.51 83.31
N ALA A 73 33.12 57.54 83.92
CA ALA A 73 33.03 57.69 85.37
C ALA A 73 31.71 58.37 85.74
N PRO A 74 31.12 58.06 86.91
CA PRO A 74 29.95 58.78 87.41
C PRO A 74 30.22 60.28 87.50
N GLY A 75 29.34 61.11 86.91
CA GLY A 75 29.47 62.57 86.93
C GLY A 75 30.59 63.15 86.06
N ALA A 76 31.29 62.33 85.27
CA ALA A 76 32.22 62.80 84.22
C ALA A 76 31.63 62.56 82.82
N GLN A 77 32.01 63.39 81.86
CA GLN A 77 31.68 63.13 80.46
C GLN A 77 32.41 61.89 79.96
N ALA A 78 31.68 60.99 79.30
CA ALA A 78 32.29 59.81 78.69
C ALA A 78 33.23 60.24 77.58
N GLN A 79 34.42 59.65 77.53
CA GLN A 79 35.41 59.88 76.47
C GLN A 79 35.56 58.62 75.65
N THR A 80 35.73 58.77 74.35
CA THR A 80 36.09 57.67 73.45
C THR A 80 37.29 58.09 72.63
N ILE A 81 38.34 57.29 72.68
CA ILE A 81 39.56 57.49 71.90
C ILE A 81 39.88 56.20 71.14
N THR A 82 40.77 56.29 70.16
CA THR A 82 41.22 55.14 69.37
C THR A 82 42.74 55.02 69.47
N SER A 83 43.25 53.79 69.56
CA SER A 83 44.69 53.56 69.57
C SER A 83 45.35 53.96 68.24
N LYS A 84 46.55 54.53 68.34
CA LYS A 84 47.38 54.94 67.21
C LYS A 84 47.96 53.73 66.47
N ASP A 85 48.56 53.98 65.31
CA ASP A 85 49.19 52.95 64.44
C ASP A 85 50.24 52.09 65.17
N ASN A 86 50.95 52.70 66.12
CA ASN A 86 51.93 52.02 66.95
C ASN A 86 51.32 51.39 68.22
N GLY A 87 50.00 51.22 68.27
CA GLY A 87 49.24 50.74 69.42
C GLY A 87 49.18 51.72 70.60
N GLY A 88 49.77 52.91 70.47
CA GLY A 88 49.86 53.88 71.55
C GLY A 88 48.52 54.55 71.86
N PHE A 89 48.31 54.88 73.13
CA PHE A 89 47.19 55.70 73.60
C PHE A 89 47.63 56.69 74.68
N ASN A 90 46.88 57.80 74.80
CA ASN A 90 47.07 58.79 75.86
C ASN A 90 45.73 59.49 76.14
N PHE A 91 45.38 59.65 77.41
CA PHE A 91 44.24 60.45 77.87
C PHE A 91 44.48 60.93 79.31
N ASN A 92 43.72 61.93 79.74
CA ASN A 92 43.79 62.48 81.08
C ASN A 92 42.50 62.15 81.84
N LEU A 93 42.66 61.83 83.12
CA LEU A 93 41.58 61.56 84.07
C LEU A 93 41.56 62.64 85.15
N ASP A 94 40.38 63.18 85.44
CA ASP A 94 40.21 64.10 86.55
C ASP A 94 40.49 63.37 87.87
N LEU A 95 41.01 64.08 88.87
CA LEU A 95 41.17 63.53 90.22
C LEU A 95 39.80 63.40 90.93
N GLN A 96 39.76 62.63 92.01
CA GLN A 96 38.59 62.40 92.87
C GLN A 96 37.43 61.64 92.18
N LYS A 97 37.73 60.72 91.25
CA LYS A 97 36.71 59.92 90.56
C LYS A 97 37.11 58.45 90.44
N THR A 98 36.16 57.59 90.10
CA THR A 98 36.43 56.19 89.75
C THR A 98 36.03 55.95 88.29
N TYR A 99 37.02 55.61 87.48
CA TYR A 99 36.88 55.37 86.04
C TYR A 99 36.86 53.88 85.71
N SER A 100 35.99 53.51 84.78
CA SER A 100 36.02 52.24 84.05
C SER A 100 36.45 52.50 82.62
N ILE A 101 37.56 51.88 82.21
CA ILE A 101 38.18 52.02 80.89
C ILE A 101 38.04 50.69 80.15
N LYS A 102 37.32 50.69 79.03
CA LYS A 102 37.08 49.49 78.21
C LYS A 102 37.86 49.55 76.90
N PHE A 103 38.60 48.49 76.61
CA PHE A 103 39.38 48.31 75.38
C PHE A 103 38.63 47.34 74.47
N ILE A 104 38.15 47.82 73.32
CA ILE A 104 37.19 47.12 72.45
C ILE A 104 37.75 47.07 71.03
N LYS A 105 37.77 45.88 70.43
CA LYS A 105 38.02 45.69 69.00
C LYS A 105 37.36 44.39 68.54
N GLY A 106 36.68 44.43 67.39
CA GLY A 106 36.02 43.25 66.82
C GLY A 106 37.01 42.10 66.60
N GLY A 107 36.62 40.89 67.01
CA GLY A 107 37.47 39.69 66.95
C GLY A 107 38.52 39.55 68.06
N LEU A 108 38.59 40.51 69.00
CA LEU A 108 39.43 40.43 70.19
C LEU A 108 38.58 40.47 71.46
N VAL A 109 39.10 39.90 72.54
CA VAL A 109 38.46 39.93 73.86
C VAL A 109 38.46 41.36 74.40
N THR A 110 37.29 41.85 74.80
CA THR A 110 37.16 43.16 75.47
C THR A 110 37.80 43.09 76.85
N LYS A 111 38.67 44.04 77.18
CA LYS A 111 39.27 44.15 78.53
C LYS A 111 38.82 45.43 79.22
N VAL A 112 38.63 45.34 80.53
CA VAL A 112 38.22 46.46 81.38
C VAL A 112 39.32 46.75 82.40
N VAL A 113 39.64 48.01 82.64
CA VAL A 113 40.56 48.45 83.69
C VAL A 113 39.87 49.51 84.54
N GLU A 114 40.03 49.43 85.85
CA GLU A 114 39.48 50.41 86.79
C GLU A 114 40.59 51.31 87.36
N PHE A 115 40.32 52.62 87.41
CA PHE A 115 41.19 53.61 88.05
C PHE A 115 40.39 54.39 89.09
N ASN A 116 40.81 54.31 90.34
CA ASN A 116 40.36 55.23 91.37
C ASN A 116 41.38 56.37 91.49
N THR A 117 41.01 57.57 91.05
CA THR A 117 41.85 58.78 91.04
C THR A 117 41.72 59.61 92.33
N THR A 118 41.23 59.01 93.41
CA THR A 118 41.15 59.67 94.72
C THR A 118 42.54 59.84 95.31
N VAL A 119 42.93 61.07 95.58
CA VAL A 119 44.20 61.46 96.20
C VAL A 119 43.96 62.32 97.45
N PRO A 120 44.95 62.46 98.34
CA PRO A 120 44.91 63.43 99.42
C PRO A 120 44.63 64.87 98.94
N GLY A 121 43.93 65.66 99.77
CA GLY A 121 43.44 66.99 99.37
C GLY A 121 44.54 68.00 99.03
N ASP A 122 45.72 67.84 99.63
CA ASP A 122 46.93 68.61 99.37
C ASP A 122 47.63 68.25 98.04
N GLN A 123 47.13 67.24 97.32
CA GLN A 123 47.68 66.79 96.04
C GLN A 123 46.74 67.01 94.86
N LEU A 124 45.64 67.75 95.06
CA LEU A 124 44.62 67.99 94.05
C LEU A 124 45.09 68.87 92.88
N ASP A 125 46.22 69.56 93.01
CA ASP A 125 46.84 70.39 91.98
C ASP A 125 48.01 69.69 91.26
N ILE A 126 48.32 68.44 91.64
CA ILE A 126 49.42 67.65 91.07
C ILE A 126 48.99 66.95 89.78
N ILE A 127 49.91 66.92 88.81
CA ILE A 127 49.78 66.11 87.60
C ILE A 127 50.50 64.79 87.82
N PHE A 128 49.74 63.71 87.91
CA PHE A 128 50.27 62.35 87.97
C PHE A 128 50.43 61.78 86.57
N SER A 129 51.35 60.84 86.39
CA SER A 129 51.52 60.15 85.11
C SER A 129 51.69 58.66 85.35
N LYS A 130 50.86 57.84 84.71
CA LYS A 130 50.97 56.39 84.77
C LYS A 130 51.01 55.79 83.37
N GLU A 131 52.04 54.98 83.13
CA GLU A 131 52.14 54.15 81.95
C GLU A 131 51.67 52.72 82.27
N PHE A 132 50.76 52.17 81.45
CA PHE A 132 50.48 50.74 81.47
C PHE A 132 50.19 50.18 80.09
N ASN A 133 50.61 48.93 79.86
CA ASN A 133 50.40 48.23 78.60
C ASN A 133 49.31 47.18 78.74
N ILE A 134 48.51 47.00 77.68
CA ILE A 134 47.45 45.99 77.63
C ILE A 134 47.71 45.06 76.46
N ASP A 135 47.62 43.75 76.70
CA ASP A 135 47.62 42.75 75.64
C ASP A 135 46.19 42.22 75.45
N LEU A 136 45.68 42.33 74.23
CA LEU A 136 44.40 41.81 73.79
C LEU A 136 44.64 40.50 73.05
N PHE A 137 43.79 39.51 73.32
CA PHE A 137 43.88 38.21 72.67
C PHE A 137 42.68 38.00 71.75
N ALA A 138 42.84 37.10 70.78
CA ALA A 138 41.75 36.72 69.88
C ALA A 138 40.57 36.16 70.68
N ASP A 139 39.36 36.55 70.29
CA ASP A 139 38.14 35.97 70.85
C ASP A 139 37.87 34.61 70.20
N VAL A 140 38.36 33.55 70.84
CA VAL A 140 38.18 32.17 70.42
C VAL A 140 36.91 31.59 71.04
N ALA A 141 36.08 30.95 70.23
CA ALA A 141 34.85 30.28 70.66
C ALA A 141 33.89 31.15 71.52
N GLY A 142 33.93 32.48 71.34
CA GLY A 142 33.08 33.40 72.10
C GLY A 142 33.46 33.52 73.58
N VAL A 143 34.72 33.23 73.94
CA VAL A 143 35.22 33.36 75.32
C VAL A 143 35.00 34.77 75.87
N SER A 144 34.93 35.80 75.03
CA SER A 144 34.58 37.17 75.43
C SER A 144 33.24 37.30 76.16
N GLN A 145 32.32 36.33 75.99
CA GLN A 145 31.01 36.30 76.65
C GLN A 145 31.08 35.70 78.07
N GLU A 146 32.18 35.06 78.44
CA GLU A 146 32.35 34.46 79.76
C GLU A 146 32.36 35.52 80.86
N LYS A 147 31.69 35.24 81.98
CA LYS A 147 31.59 36.18 83.11
C LYS A 147 32.96 36.63 83.64
N ALA A 148 33.97 35.76 83.56
CA ALA A 148 35.35 36.06 83.96
C ALA A 148 36.01 37.14 83.08
N MET A 149 35.62 37.24 81.80
CA MET A 149 36.16 38.24 80.87
C MET A 149 35.59 39.64 81.09
N ASN A 150 34.43 39.74 81.74
CA ASN A 150 33.79 41.02 82.06
C ASN A 150 34.36 41.69 83.32
N LYS A 151 35.19 40.99 84.10
CA LYS A 151 35.86 41.55 85.28
C LYS A 151 37.02 42.46 84.87
N ALA A 152 37.29 43.49 85.67
CA ALA A 152 38.43 44.35 85.44
C ALA A 152 39.73 43.54 85.56
N VAL A 153 40.64 43.67 84.59
CA VAL A 153 41.93 42.95 84.59
C VAL A 153 42.97 43.58 85.51
N ALA A 154 42.79 44.86 85.84
CA ALA A 154 43.60 45.59 86.79
C ALA A 154 42.77 46.68 87.46
N LYS A 155 43.11 46.96 88.71
CA LYS A 155 42.56 48.07 89.51
C LYS A 155 43.71 48.91 90.02
N PHE A 156 43.68 50.20 89.69
CA PHE A 156 44.67 51.18 90.12
C PHE A 156 44.08 52.09 91.19
N ALA A 157 44.87 52.38 92.22
CA ALA A 157 44.53 53.32 93.27
C ALA A 157 45.78 54.05 93.76
N TYR A 158 45.58 55.26 94.28
CA TYR A 158 46.67 56.02 94.88
C TYR A 158 47.24 55.29 96.11
N ASN A 159 48.56 55.13 96.15
CA ASN A 159 49.27 54.56 97.28
C ASN A 159 49.98 55.69 98.05
N PRO A 160 49.56 56.02 99.28
CA PRO A 160 50.15 57.12 100.05
C PRO A 160 51.60 56.87 100.49
N THR A 161 52.07 55.63 100.46
CA THR A 161 53.47 55.29 100.79
C THR A 161 54.42 55.58 99.63
N TYR A 162 53.97 55.35 98.38
CA TYR A 162 54.78 55.59 97.18
C TYR A 162 54.45 56.92 96.51
N GLU A 163 53.43 57.61 97.00
CA GLU A 163 52.87 58.84 96.45
C GLU A 163 52.53 58.74 94.94
N ASP A 164 52.17 57.53 94.49
CA ASP A 164 51.85 57.22 93.09
C ASP A 164 50.70 56.20 93.01
N PHE A 165 50.09 56.09 91.83
CA PHE A 165 49.05 55.11 91.53
C PHE A 165 49.63 53.74 91.33
N GLU A 166 49.31 52.79 92.19
CA GLU A 166 49.73 51.40 92.05
C GLU A 166 48.54 50.48 91.72
N TYR A 167 48.85 49.37 91.06
CA TYR A 167 47.83 48.36 90.77
C TYR A 167 47.81 47.27 91.85
N ASP A 168 46.63 46.76 92.15
CA ASP A 168 46.49 45.61 93.03
C ASP A 168 47.01 44.33 92.34
N GLN A 169 48.26 43.97 92.64
CA GLN A 169 48.92 42.80 92.07
C GLN A 169 48.20 41.50 92.41
N ASN A 170 47.61 41.39 93.62
CA ASN A 170 46.96 40.17 94.06
C ASN A 170 45.64 39.98 93.33
N TYR A 171 44.85 41.04 93.22
CA TYR A 171 43.64 41.06 92.40
C TYR A 171 43.94 40.71 90.95
N SER A 172 44.92 41.37 90.31
CA SER A 172 45.26 41.12 88.91
C SER A 172 45.70 39.68 88.67
N LYS A 173 46.47 39.08 89.60
CA LYS A 173 46.87 37.67 89.54
C LYS A 173 45.66 36.73 89.63
N GLN A 174 44.72 37.01 90.53
CA GLN A 174 43.50 36.19 90.67
C GLN A 174 42.67 36.24 89.38
N ILE A 175 42.40 37.43 88.86
CA ILE A 175 41.59 37.59 87.63
C ILE A 175 42.30 36.98 86.42
N LEU A 176 43.63 37.10 86.33
CA LEU A 176 44.39 36.44 85.28
C LEU A 176 44.19 34.92 85.30
N GLY A 177 44.24 34.29 86.48
CA GLY A 177 43.98 32.85 86.62
C GLY A 177 42.57 32.44 86.20
N GLU A 178 41.55 33.23 86.58
CA GLU A 178 40.16 33.00 86.15
C GLU A 178 40.00 33.13 84.62
N GLN A 179 40.63 34.14 84.02
CA GLN A 179 40.59 34.36 82.57
C GLN A 179 41.34 33.26 81.80
N GLU A 180 42.49 32.81 82.28
CA GLU A 180 43.24 31.70 81.68
C GLU A 180 42.47 30.38 81.74
N ALA A 181 41.77 30.11 82.86
CA ALA A 181 40.92 28.94 82.99
C ALA A 181 39.77 28.96 81.97
N ALA A 182 39.08 30.11 81.85
CA ALA A 182 38.02 30.29 80.86
C ALA A 182 38.54 30.11 79.42
N ARG A 183 39.73 30.63 79.12
CA ARG A 183 40.37 30.43 77.80
C ARG A 183 40.68 28.97 77.52
N LYS A 184 41.25 28.24 78.49
CA LYS A 184 41.54 26.80 78.32
C LYS A 184 40.28 26.00 78.04
N VAL A 185 39.19 26.28 78.77
CA VAL A 185 37.88 25.63 78.54
C VAL A 185 37.36 25.93 77.13
N ALA A 186 37.43 27.18 76.68
CA ALA A 186 37.01 27.57 75.33
C ALA A 186 37.85 26.89 74.23
N ASP A 187 39.18 26.83 74.42
CA ASP A 187 40.09 26.14 73.50
C ASP A 187 39.79 24.64 73.40
N ASP A 188 39.50 23.99 74.53
CA ASP A 188 39.17 22.56 74.56
C ASP A 188 37.82 22.28 73.91
N ILE A 189 36.81 23.14 74.13
CA ILE A 189 35.51 23.04 73.44
C ILE A 189 35.71 23.17 71.93
N ASN A 190 36.49 24.15 71.47
CA ASN A 190 36.74 24.35 70.04
C ASN A 190 37.46 23.15 69.41
N LYS A 191 38.47 22.60 70.10
CA LYS A 191 39.16 21.37 69.66
C LYS A 191 38.22 20.17 69.60
N GLN A 192 37.32 20.02 70.56
CA GLN A 192 36.33 18.94 70.55
C GLN A 192 35.32 19.10 69.40
N GLN A 193 34.83 20.31 69.16
CA GLN A 193 33.95 20.60 68.03
C GLN A 193 34.64 20.33 66.69
N GLU A 194 35.90 20.73 66.53
CA GLU A 194 36.65 20.48 65.31
C GLU A 194 36.93 18.98 65.10
N ARG A 195 37.29 18.25 66.17
CA ARG A 195 37.43 16.78 66.10
C ARG A 195 36.12 16.11 65.70
N ALA A 196 35.00 16.49 66.33
CA ALA A 196 33.68 15.96 65.99
C ALA A 196 33.28 16.28 64.54
N ARG A 197 33.62 17.49 64.06
CA ARG A 197 33.42 17.90 62.67
C ARG A 197 34.24 17.02 61.72
N LEU A 198 35.53 16.83 61.98
CA LEU A 198 36.42 15.99 61.18
C LEU A 198 35.96 14.52 61.16
N ASP A 199 35.52 13.98 62.30
CA ASP A 199 34.99 12.63 62.39
C ASP A 199 33.70 12.48 61.57
N SER A 200 32.81 13.48 61.62
CA SER A 200 31.59 13.48 60.80
C SER A 200 31.89 13.54 59.30
N LEU A 201 32.88 14.34 58.90
CA LEU A 201 33.35 14.44 57.52
C LEU A 201 33.97 13.13 57.04
N ASN A 202 34.81 12.50 57.87
CA ASN A 202 35.42 11.21 57.58
C ASN A 202 34.35 10.12 57.43
N LYS A 203 33.31 10.12 58.27
CA LYS A 203 32.18 9.19 58.15
C LYS A 203 31.42 9.39 56.83
N ILE A 204 31.06 10.64 56.50
CA ILE A 204 30.35 10.96 55.25
C ILE A 204 31.19 10.57 54.02
N TRP A 205 32.50 10.83 54.06
CA TRP A 205 33.43 10.45 53.00
C TRP A 205 33.49 8.94 52.81
N ASN A 206 33.65 8.19 53.91
CA ASN A 206 33.70 6.73 53.88
C ASN A 206 32.37 6.12 53.41
N ASP A 207 31.22 6.65 53.85
CA ASP A 207 29.90 6.22 53.39
C ASP A 207 29.71 6.48 51.89
N SER A 208 30.20 7.63 51.38
CA SER A 208 30.17 7.97 49.95
C SER A 208 31.05 7.01 49.13
N LEU A 209 32.24 6.71 49.64
CA LEU A 209 33.15 5.74 49.02
C LEU A 209 32.51 4.34 48.95
N ALA A 210 31.90 3.90 50.05
CA ALA A 210 31.20 2.62 50.13
C ALA A 210 30.01 2.57 49.16
N LYS A 211 29.18 3.62 49.08
CA LYS A 211 28.08 3.71 48.11
C LYS A 211 28.56 3.68 46.67
N THR A 212 29.69 4.31 46.37
CA THR A 212 30.26 4.31 45.01
C THR A 212 30.74 2.93 44.63
N LYS A 213 31.48 2.25 45.53
CA LYS A 213 31.90 0.86 45.33
C LYS A 213 30.71 -0.09 45.18
N ALA A 214 29.67 0.06 46.00
CA ALA A 214 28.46 -0.75 45.89
C ALA A 214 27.76 -0.58 44.52
N ARG A 215 27.65 0.67 44.04
CA ARG A 215 27.09 0.96 42.71
C ARG A 215 27.94 0.39 41.58
N GLU A 216 29.26 0.46 41.70
CA GLU A 216 30.17 -0.13 40.73
C GLU A 216 30.03 -1.66 40.68
N THR A 217 29.95 -2.31 41.84
CA THR A 217 29.71 -3.76 41.91
C THR A 217 28.34 -4.16 41.35
N GLU A 218 27.30 -3.37 41.62
CA GLU A 218 25.97 -3.61 41.08
C GLU A 218 25.93 -3.43 39.56
N LEU A 219 26.59 -2.40 39.04
CA LEU A 219 26.70 -2.17 37.59
C LEU A 219 27.47 -3.31 36.90
N LEU A 220 28.54 -3.81 37.51
CA LEU A 220 29.28 -4.97 37.01
C LEU A 220 28.41 -6.23 37.01
N ALA A 221 27.62 -6.46 38.06
CA ALA A 221 26.67 -7.56 38.12
C ALA A 221 25.60 -7.44 37.02
N GLN A 222 24.99 -6.27 36.85
CA GLN A 222 24.00 -6.01 35.80
C GLN A 222 24.58 -6.23 34.40
N ARG A 223 25.80 -5.75 34.13
CA ARG A 223 26.48 -6.02 32.85
C ARG A 223 26.67 -7.52 32.63
N SER A 224 27.11 -8.26 33.65
CA SER A 224 27.30 -9.71 33.53
C SER A 224 25.98 -10.46 33.27
N GLU A 225 24.87 -10.03 33.86
CA GLU A 225 23.54 -10.58 33.59
C GLU A 225 23.06 -10.24 32.18
N GLN A 226 23.28 -8.99 31.76
CA GLN A 226 22.94 -8.55 30.41
C GLN A 226 23.76 -9.29 29.35
N ASP A 227 25.04 -9.55 29.58
CA ASP A 227 25.89 -10.34 28.70
C ASP A 227 25.40 -11.79 28.61
N LYS A 228 24.99 -12.41 29.72
CA LYS A 228 24.38 -13.75 29.71
C LYS A 228 23.08 -13.77 28.89
N LEU A 229 22.22 -12.79 29.09
CA LEU A 229 20.94 -12.67 28.38
C LEU A 229 21.14 -12.40 26.88
N ASN A 230 22.13 -11.59 26.52
CA ASN A 230 22.51 -11.36 25.12
C ASN A 230 23.10 -12.62 24.47
N ALA A 231 23.95 -13.36 25.20
CA ALA A 231 24.51 -14.62 24.71
C ALA A 231 23.41 -15.69 24.50
N GLU A 232 22.42 -15.76 25.40
CA GLU A 232 21.27 -16.66 25.25
C GLU A 232 20.38 -16.26 24.08
N LYS A 233 20.12 -14.96 23.90
CA LYS A 233 19.40 -14.45 22.71
C LYS A 233 20.12 -14.77 21.42
N GLU A 234 21.44 -14.61 21.36
CA GLU A 234 22.20 -14.94 20.15
C GLU A 234 22.18 -16.46 19.88
N LYS A 235 22.30 -17.30 20.92
CA LYS A 235 22.10 -18.76 20.76
C LYS A 235 20.72 -19.08 20.21
N ALA A 236 19.66 -18.50 20.75
CA ALA A 236 18.30 -18.70 20.26
C ALA A 236 18.13 -18.23 18.80
N ARG A 237 18.80 -17.13 18.42
CA ARG A 237 18.82 -16.63 17.03
C ARG A 237 19.51 -17.62 16.10
N GLN A 238 20.68 -18.12 16.49
CA GLN A 238 21.42 -19.15 15.75
C GLN A 238 20.58 -20.42 15.56
N ASP A 239 19.97 -20.92 16.65
CA ASP A 239 19.09 -22.09 16.60
C ASP A 239 17.88 -21.87 15.68
N SER A 240 17.31 -20.65 15.69
CA SER A 240 16.21 -20.30 14.79
C SER A 240 16.65 -20.30 13.32
N ILE A 241 17.85 -19.79 13.01
CA ILE A 241 18.39 -19.80 11.65
C ILE A 241 18.63 -21.24 11.18
N ILE A 242 19.20 -22.08 12.04
CA ILE A 242 19.42 -23.50 11.74
C ILE A 242 18.08 -24.19 11.45
N ARG A 243 17.06 -23.97 12.29
CA ARG A 243 15.71 -24.50 12.07
C ARG A 243 15.08 -23.99 10.77
N ALA A 244 15.22 -22.71 10.45
CA ALA A 244 14.68 -22.13 9.22
C ALA A 244 15.37 -22.73 7.97
N ASN A 245 16.70 -22.87 8.00
CA ASN A 245 17.44 -23.49 6.91
C ASN A 245 17.09 -24.98 6.73
N ALA A 246 16.94 -25.72 7.84
CA ALA A 246 16.50 -27.11 7.80
C ALA A 246 15.08 -27.23 7.22
N ALA A 247 14.15 -26.35 7.62
CA ALA A 247 12.80 -26.31 7.09
C ALA A 247 12.78 -25.93 5.59
N ALA A 248 13.60 -24.97 5.17
CA ALA A 248 13.73 -24.59 3.76
C ALA A 248 14.31 -25.73 2.91
N ALA A 249 15.31 -26.45 3.41
CA ALA A 249 15.87 -27.62 2.76
C ALA A 249 14.83 -28.76 2.64
N ALA A 250 14.08 -29.03 3.71
CA ALA A 250 12.99 -30.00 3.69
C ALA A 250 11.90 -29.61 2.68
N ALA A 251 11.50 -28.34 2.65
CA ALA A 251 10.52 -27.81 1.70
C ALA A 251 11.02 -27.92 0.24
N ALA A 252 12.29 -27.59 -0.02
CA ALA A 252 12.89 -27.73 -1.35
C ALA A 252 12.91 -29.19 -1.81
N THR A 253 13.19 -30.12 -0.89
CA THR A 253 13.16 -31.56 -1.17
C THR A 253 11.73 -32.05 -1.43
N ALA A 254 10.74 -31.58 -0.68
CA ALA A 254 9.34 -31.88 -0.94
C ALA A 254 8.87 -31.33 -2.30
N ALA A 255 9.25 -30.10 -2.64
CA ALA A 255 8.94 -29.48 -3.92
C ALA A 255 9.59 -30.23 -5.10
N SER A 256 10.82 -30.74 -4.94
CA SER A 256 11.46 -31.54 -5.99
C SER A 256 10.75 -32.88 -6.21
N PHE A 257 10.32 -33.56 -5.15
CA PHE A 257 9.48 -34.76 -5.25
C PHE A 257 8.12 -34.48 -5.88
N GLU A 258 7.45 -33.38 -5.51
CA GLU A 258 6.18 -32.99 -6.14
C GLU A 258 6.36 -32.66 -7.62
N LYS A 259 7.43 -31.96 -7.99
CA LYS A 259 7.75 -31.67 -9.38
C LYS A 259 7.98 -32.95 -10.18
N ALA A 260 8.80 -33.87 -9.68
CA ALA A 260 9.04 -35.16 -10.32
C ALA A 260 7.74 -35.97 -10.51
N ARG A 261 6.82 -35.90 -9.54
CA ARG A 261 5.50 -36.52 -9.66
C ARG A 261 4.65 -35.85 -10.75
N ARG A 262 4.64 -34.51 -10.83
CA ARG A 262 3.92 -33.77 -11.87
C ARG A 262 4.47 -34.09 -13.26
N ASP A 263 5.79 -34.03 -13.44
CA ASP A 263 6.46 -34.35 -14.71
C ASP A 263 6.16 -35.80 -15.13
N SER A 264 6.12 -36.75 -14.19
CA SER A 264 5.73 -38.14 -14.48
C SER A 264 4.25 -38.30 -14.86
N ILE A 265 3.34 -37.54 -14.25
CA ILE A 265 1.91 -37.55 -14.60
C ILE A 265 1.71 -36.94 -15.99
N GLU A 266 2.40 -35.85 -16.29
CA GLU A 266 2.36 -35.18 -17.59
C GLU A 266 2.86 -36.11 -18.71
N LEU A 267 4.02 -36.74 -18.51
CA LEU A 267 4.54 -37.74 -19.45
C LEU A 267 3.57 -38.92 -19.66
N ALA A 268 2.89 -39.37 -18.61
CA ALA A 268 1.89 -40.43 -18.72
C ALA A 268 0.66 -39.98 -19.53
N ASN A 269 0.21 -38.74 -19.32
CA ASN A 269 -0.90 -38.15 -20.08
C ASN A 269 -0.54 -37.93 -21.56
N GLU A 270 0.67 -37.47 -21.85
CA GLU A 270 1.16 -37.32 -23.24
C GLU A 270 1.26 -38.68 -23.96
N LYS A 271 1.77 -39.70 -23.27
CA LYS A 271 1.78 -41.07 -23.80
C LYS A 271 0.37 -41.61 -24.04
N ALA A 272 -0.56 -41.36 -23.11
CA ALA A 272 -1.95 -41.77 -23.28
C ALA A 272 -2.62 -41.06 -24.46
N LYS A 273 -2.36 -39.76 -24.63
CA LYS A 273 -2.88 -38.95 -25.73
C LYS A 273 -2.33 -39.41 -27.08
N SER A 274 -1.02 -39.62 -27.20
CA SER A 274 -0.41 -40.10 -28.46
C SER A 274 -0.88 -41.51 -28.83
N LEU A 275 -1.10 -42.39 -27.85
CA LEU A 275 -1.63 -43.72 -28.09
C LEU A 275 -3.12 -43.70 -28.49
N ALA A 276 -3.91 -42.75 -27.96
CA ALA A 276 -5.28 -42.51 -28.39
C ALA A 276 -5.35 -41.95 -29.82
N GLU A 277 -4.48 -40.98 -30.16
CA GLU A 277 -4.36 -40.42 -31.51
C GLU A 277 -3.92 -41.47 -32.53
N ALA A 278 -2.98 -42.36 -32.16
CA ALA A 278 -2.58 -43.48 -33.01
C ALA A 278 -3.73 -44.45 -33.29
N LYS A 279 -4.50 -44.81 -32.26
CA LYS A 279 -5.68 -45.67 -32.40
C LYS A 279 -6.78 -45.02 -33.23
N GLU A 280 -7.00 -43.71 -33.09
CA GLU A 280 -7.99 -43.00 -33.91
C GLU A 280 -7.54 -42.91 -35.37
N LYS A 281 -6.23 -42.71 -35.63
CA LYS A 281 -5.68 -42.76 -36.98
C LYS A 281 -5.84 -44.15 -37.61
N GLU A 282 -5.57 -45.22 -36.85
CA GLU A 282 -5.80 -46.59 -37.30
C GLU A 282 -7.29 -46.87 -37.61
N ARG A 283 -8.20 -46.32 -36.79
CA ARG A 283 -9.65 -46.40 -37.04
C ARG A 283 -10.03 -45.68 -38.34
N GLN A 284 -9.49 -44.50 -38.58
CA GLN A 284 -9.73 -43.75 -39.83
C GLN A 284 -9.16 -44.47 -41.05
N ASP A 285 -7.96 -45.03 -40.96
CA ASP A 285 -7.34 -45.81 -42.04
C ASP A 285 -8.18 -47.08 -42.34
N SER A 286 -8.77 -47.71 -41.33
CA SER A 286 -9.70 -48.84 -41.51
C SER A 286 -11.01 -48.43 -42.19
N ILE A 287 -11.57 -47.28 -41.84
CA ILE A 287 -12.79 -46.74 -42.49
C ILE A 287 -12.50 -46.40 -43.96
N ALA A 288 -11.37 -45.75 -44.25
CA ALA A 288 -10.99 -45.41 -45.62
C ALA A 288 -10.77 -46.66 -46.50
N ARG A 289 -10.23 -47.74 -45.95
CA ARG A 289 -10.12 -49.03 -46.65
C ARG A 289 -11.50 -49.62 -46.96
N ALA A 290 -12.41 -49.64 -45.98
CA ALA A 290 -13.77 -50.13 -46.17
C ALA A 290 -14.53 -49.33 -47.26
N ASP A 291 -14.41 -48.00 -47.26
CA ASP A 291 -15.03 -47.14 -48.28
C ASP A 291 -14.45 -47.39 -49.69
N SER A 292 -13.14 -47.64 -49.79
CA SER A 292 -12.48 -47.97 -51.06
C SER A 292 -12.94 -49.32 -51.64
N GLU A 293 -13.24 -50.28 -50.75
CA GLU A 293 -13.68 -51.62 -51.12
C GLU A 293 -15.17 -51.62 -51.53
N ALA A 294 -16.00 -50.83 -50.85
CA ALA A 294 -17.38 -50.58 -51.23
C ALA A 294 -17.50 -49.94 -52.63
N LYS A 295 -16.63 -48.97 -52.96
CA LYS A 295 -16.58 -48.36 -54.30
C LYS A 295 -16.24 -49.37 -55.39
N ARG A 296 -15.27 -50.26 -55.16
CA ARG A 296 -14.93 -51.34 -56.11
C ARG A 296 -16.11 -52.28 -56.35
N GLN A 297 -16.87 -52.63 -55.32
CA GLN A 297 -18.05 -53.47 -55.47
C GLN A 297 -19.17 -52.79 -56.28
N GLN A 298 -19.36 -51.48 -56.10
CA GLN A 298 -20.31 -50.72 -56.92
C GLN A 298 -19.90 -50.64 -58.39
N GLU A 299 -18.62 -50.46 -58.70
CA GLU A 299 -18.11 -50.44 -60.08
C GLU A 299 -18.28 -51.80 -60.78
N LEU A 300 -18.02 -52.90 -60.06
CA LEU A 300 -18.24 -54.27 -60.54
C LEU A 300 -19.73 -54.54 -60.83
N ALA A 301 -20.63 -54.12 -59.94
CA ALA A 301 -22.08 -54.25 -60.15
C ALA A 301 -22.57 -53.41 -61.35
N ALA A 302 -22.04 -52.19 -61.53
CA ALA A 302 -22.39 -51.33 -62.66
C ALA A 302 -21.89 -51.91 -64.01
N ALA A 303 -20.73 -52.58 -64.02
CA ALA A 303 -20.21 -53.26 -65.21
C ALA A 303 -21.10 -54.45 -65.63
N GLN A 304 -21.56 -55.25 -64.68
CA GLN A 304 -22.44 -56.40 -64.94
C GLN A 304 -23.83 -55.99 -65.47
N GLU A 305 -24.37 -54.87 -64.97
CA GLU A 305 -25.66 -54.34 -65.48
C GLU A 305 -25.54 -53.82 -66.91
N LYS A 306 -24.40 -53.18 -67.25
CA LYS A 306 -24.11 -52.73 -68.61
C LYS A 306 -24.01 -53.89 -69.60
N GLU A 307 -23.48 -55.04 -69.17
CA GLU A 307 -23.41 -56.27 -69.97
C GLU A 307 -24.79 -56.91 -70.19
N ARG A 308 -25.65 -56.89 -69.17
CA ARG A 308 -27.06 -57.34 -69.31
C ARG A 308 -27.85 -56.52 -70.32
N GLN A 309 -27.67 -55.19 -70.33
CA GLN A 309 -28.36 -54.33 -71.30
C GLN A 309 -27.86 -54.54 -72.73
N ALA A 310 -26.58 -54.87 -72.92
CA ALA A 310 -26.04 -55.21 -74.23
C ALA A 310 -26.56 -56.58 -74.76
N ALA A 311 -26.86 -57.53 -73.87
CA ALA A 311 -27.45 -58.82 -74.24
C ALA A 311 -28.92 -58.69 -74.68
N LEU A 312 -29.70 -57.84 -74.01
CA LEU A 312 -31.11 -57.58 -74.37
C LEU A 312 -31.26 -56.85 -75.71
N ALA A 313 -30.32 -55.96 -76.07
CA ALA A 313 -30.33 -55.25 -77.34
C ALA A 313 -30.07 -56.17 -78.56
N LYS A 314 -29.22 -57.19 -78.41
CA LYS A 314 -28.99 -58.20 -79.47
C LYS A 314 -30.19 -59.13 -79.67
N GLU A 315 -30.91 -59.49 -78.61
CA GLU A 315 -32.08 -60.36 -78.70
C GLU A 315 -33.28 -59.69 -79.40
N GLN A 316 -33.38 -58.35 -79.33
CA GLN A 316 -34.42 -57.59 -80.02
C GLN A 316 -34.15 -57.43 -81.53
N GLU A 317 -32.88 -57.43 -81.95
CA GLU A 317 -32.50 -57.30 -83.36
C GLU A 317 -32.75 -58.59 -84.16
N ASP A 318 -32.57 -59.76 -83.54
CA ASP A 318 -32.84 -61.07 -84.15
C ASP A 318 -34.34 -61.40 -84.27
N LYS A 319 -35.21 -60.83 -83.41
CA LYS A 319 -36.68 -60.94 -83.55
C LYS A 319 -37.24 -60.11 -84.71
N LEU A 320 -36.67 -58.94 -84.98
CA LEU A 320 -37.16 -58.04 -86.05
C LEU A 320 -36.77 -58.52 -87.47
N ARG A 321 -35.73 -59.34 -87.62
CA ARG A 321 -35.36 -59.97 -88.91
C ARG A 321 -36.08 -61.28 -89.19
N ALA A 322 -36.66 -61.94 -88.19
CA ALA A 322 -37.50 -63.13 -88.38
C ALA A 322 -38.96 -62.79 -88.76
N ASP A 323 -39.48 -61.64 -88.33
CA ASP A 323 -40.87 -61.21 -88.61
C ASP A 323 -41.09 -60.58 -90.00
N ALA A 324 -40.02 -60.22 -90.73
CA ALA A 324 -40.12 -59.67 -92.09
C ALA A 324 -40.28 -60.74 -93.19
N ILE A 325 -40.03 -62.02 -92.89
CA ILE A 325 -40.12 -63.13 -93.87
C ILE A 325 -41.34 -64.04 -93.60
N ALA A 326 -42.01 -63.90 -92.46
CA ALA A 326 -43.21 -64.66 -92.10
C ALA A 326 -44.55 -63.93 -92.35
N LYS A 327 -44.52 -62.63 -92.69
CA LYS A 327 -45.73 -61.80 -92.90
C LYS A 327 -46.17 -61.68 -94.38
N GLU A 328 -45.48 -62.33 -95.31
CA GLU A 328 -45.87 -62.40 -96.73
C GLU A 328 -46.49 -63.77 -97.12
N LYS A 329 -46.64 -64.71 -96.18
CA LYS A 329 -47.16 -66.07 -96.43
C LYS A 329 -48.26 -66.57 -95.49
N SER A 330 -48.99 -65.67 -94.79
CA SER A 330 -50.15 -66.09 -93.99
C SER A 330 -51.39 -65.17 -94.06
N ASP A 331 -51.51 -64.34 -95.10
CA ASP A 331 -52.76 -63.63 -95.43
C ASP A 331 -53.52 -64.31 -96.59
N ALA A 332 -53.43 -65.64 -96.65
CA ALA A 332 -54.11 -66.51 -97.61
C ALA A 332 -54.99 -67.60 -96.97
N ALA A 333 -55.33 -67.53 -95.67
CA ALA A 333 -56.12 -68.58 -95.03
C ALA A 333 -57.09 -68.12 -93.91
N ALA A 334 -57.49 -66.85 -93.88
CA ALA A 334 -58.55 -66.36 -92.98
C ALA A 334 -59.54 -65.38 -93.65
N LYS A 335 -59.63 -65.39 -94.99
CA LYS A 335 -60.65 -64.67 -95.78
C LYS A 335 -61.33 -65.55 -96.86
N ALA A 336 -61.35 -66.86 -96.63
CA ALA A 336 -62.11 -67.85 -97.41
C ALA A 336 -63.46 -68.25 -96.76
N ALA A 337 -63.96 -67.50 -95.78
CA ALA A 337 -65.25 -67.78 -95.13
C ALA A 337 -66.28 -66.63 -95.17
N ALA A 338 -65.97 -65.49 -95.81
CA ALA A 338 -66.90 -64.35 -95.85
C ALA A 338 -66.85 -63.46 -97.12
N ALA A 339 -66.22 -63.90 -98.22
CA ALA A 339 -66.28 -63.18 -99.50
C ALA A 339 -66.55 -64.07 -100.72
N ALA A 340 -67.09 -65.26 -100.47
CA ALA A 340 -68.06 -65.96 -101.32
C ALA A 340 -69.40 -65.18 -101.46
N ALA A 341 -69.42 -63.90 -101.04
CA ALA A 341 -70.54 -62.96 -101.18
C ALA A 341 -70.16 -61.62 -101.86
N ILE A 342 -68.89 -61.37 -102.24
CA ILE A 342 -68.49 -60.11 -102.92
C ILE A 342 -67.74 -60.33 -104.25
N LEU A 343 -67.23 -61.53 -104.52
CA LEU A 343 -66.91 -61.94 -105.91
C LEU A 343 -68.18 -62.19 -106.76
N ALA A 344 -69.36 -62.16 -106.11
CA ALA A 344 -70.70 -62.28 -106.71
C ALA A 344 -71.40 -60.92 -106.92
N ALA A 345 -70.77 -59.77 -106.62
CA ALA A 345 -71.39 -58.44 -106.73
C ALA A 345 -70.68 -57.44 -107.65
N GLU A 346 -69.40 -57.66 -108.05
CA GLU A 346 -68.67 -56.71 -108.90
C GLU A 346 -68.38 -57.26 -110.31
N ASN A 347 -68.12 -58.57 -110.43
CA ASN A 347 -68.20 -59.25 -111.73
C ASN A 347 -69.67 -59.47 -112.17
N HIS A 348 -70.64 -59.30 -111.28
CA HIS A 348 -72.06 -59.13 -111.63
C HIS A 348 -72.47 -57.66 -111.84
N ARG A 349 -71.51 -56.68 -111.92
CA ARG A 349 -71.81 -55.28 -112.28
C ARG A 349 -71.01 -54.69 -113.44
N LYS A 350 -69.91 -55.31 -113.89
CA LYS A 350 -69.36 -54.99 -115.24
C LYS A 350 -69.39 -56.13 -116.25
N ASP A 351 -69.55 -57.37 -115.79
CA ASP A 351 -70.15 -58.41 -116.61
C ASP A 351 -71.69 -58.26 -116.62
N SER A 352 -72.30 -57.41 -115.78
CA SER A 352 -73.69 -56.91 -115.98
C SER A 352 -73.77 -55.59 -116.74
N THR A 353 -72.65 -54.94 -117.12
CA THR A 353 -72.68 -53.94 -118.20
C THR A 353 -72.30 -54.59 -119.52
N ALA A 354 -71.39 -55.57 -119.52
CA ALA A 354 -71.04 -56.34 -120.71
C ALA A 354 -72.11 -57.39 -121.08
N LYS A 355 -72.72 -58.11 -120.13
CA LYS A 355 -73.86 -59.04 -120.39
C LYS A 355 -75.24 -58.38 -120.33
N ALA A 356 -75.41 -57.14 -119.87
CA ALA A 356 -76.66 -56.40 -120.11
C ALA A 356 -76.64 -55.64 -121.45
N GLU A 357 -75.48 -55.20 -121.96
CA GLU A 357 -75.36 -54.60 -123.29
C GLU A 357 -75.22 -55.67 -124.38
N THR A 358 -74.57 -56.81 -124.11
CA THR A 358 -74.66 -57.98 -124.99
C THR A 358 -75.98 -58.73 -124.86
N ALA A 359 -76.70 -58.74 -123.72
CA ALA A 359 -78.09 -59.23 -123.69
C ALA A 359 -79.11 -58.20 -124.22
N LEU A 360 -78.80 -56.89 -124.27
CA LEU A 360 -79.61 -55.88 -124.97
C LEU A 360 -79.34 -55.85 -126.48
N ARG A 361 -78.10 -56.11 -126.94
CA ARG A 361 -77.80 -56.33 -128.36
C ARG A 361 -78.15 -57.73 -128.82
N GLN A 362 -78.09 -58.76 -127.97
CA GLN A 362 -78.69 -60.06 -128.27
C GLN A 362 -80.21 -60.02 -128.12
N ARG A 363 -80.82 -59.11 -127.33
CA ARG A 363 -82.26 -58.80 -127.44
C ARG A 363 -82.59 -57.94 -128.64
N GLN A 364 -81.73 -57.00 -129.07
CA GLN A 364 -81.94 -56.20 -130.29
C GLN A 364 -81.64 -57.00 -131.55
N GLN A 365 -80.74 -57.99 -131.49
CA GLN A 365 -80.55 -59.05 -132.49
C GLN A 365 -81.65 -60.08 -132.36
N GLN A 366 -82.15 -60.49 -131.19
CA GLN A 366 -83.31 -61.39 -131.13
C GLN A 366 -84.65 -60.69 -131.42
N ILE A 367 -84.72 -59.36 -131.38
CA ILE A 367 -85.87 -58.55 -131.84
C ILE A 367 -85.70 -58.22 -133.34
N ALA A 368 -84.49 -57.98 -133.85
CA ALA A 368 -84.21 -57.89 -135.29
C ALA A 368 -84.36 -59.25 -135.97
N ASP A 369 -83.81 -60.33 -135.42
CA ASP A 369 -83.93 -61.73 -135.83
C ASP A 369 -85.33 -62.29 -135.53
N SER A 370 -86.12 -61.74 -134.60
CA SER A 370 -87.56 -62.06 -134.48
C SER A 370 -88.40 -61.30 -135.53
N THR A 371 -87.88 -60.19 -136.06
CA THR A 371 -88.45 -59.49 -137.23
C THR A 371 -87.97 -60.15 -138.53
N GLU A 372 -86.80 -60.79 -138.53
CA GLU A 372 -86.25 -61.59 -139.62
C GLU A 372 -86.82 -63.01 -139.65
N LYS A 373 -87.15 -63.59 -138.49
CA LYS A 373 -87.87 -64.88 -138.37
C LYS A 373 -89.36 -64.74 -138.71
N ALA A 374 -89.94 -63.55 -138.58
CA ALA A 374 -91.25 -63.22 -139.17
C ALA A 374 -91.22 -63.04 -140.71
N ASN A 375 -90.06 -62.68 -141.29
CA ASN A 375 -89.85 -62.56 -142.75
C ASN A 375 -89.25 -63.83 -143.41
N LEU A 376 -88.56 -64.69 -142.65
CA LEU A 376 -87.97 -65.96 -143.10
C LEU A 376 -88.93 -67.13 -142.95
N ASP A 377 -89.87 -67.11 -142.00
CA ASP A 377 -91.00 -68.04 -142.00
C ASP A 377 -92.01 -67.75 -143.15
N ALA A 378 -91.89 -66.58 -143.81
CA ALA A 378 -92.54 -66.30 -145.10
C ALA A 378 -91.74 -66.81 -146.33
N SER A 379 -90.43 -67.10 -146.19
CA SER A 379 -89.57 -67.59 -147.29
C SER A 379 -89.26 -69.10 -147.23
N ARG A 380 -89.22 -69.68 -146.02
CA ARG A 380 -89.26 -71.14 -145.80
C ARG A 380 -90.54 -71.77 -146.34
N ALA A 381 -91.62 -71.00 -146.51
CA ALA A 381 -92.83 -71.44 -147.21
C ALA A 381 -92.64 -71.56 -148.75
N ALA A 382 -91.65 -70.89 -149.34
CA ALA A 382 -91.34 -70.93 -150.78
C ALA A 382 -90.28 -71.99 -151.13
N GLU A 383 -89.32 -72.25 -150.24
CA GLU A 383 -88.18 -73.16 -150.50
C GLU A 383 -88.49 -74.64 -150.20
N LEU A 384 -89.46 -74.91 -149.31
CA LEU A 384 -90.07 -76.23 -149.08
C LEU A 384 -90.84 -76.77 -150.30
N ALA A 385 -91.06 -75.95 -151.34
CA ALA A 385 -91.62 -76.36 -152.62
C ALA A 385 -90.53 -76.81 -153.63
N ALA A 386 -89.34 -76.21 -153.61
CA ALA A 386 -88.28 -76.49 -154.59
C ALA A 386 -87.43 -77.72 -154.24
N LEU A 387 -87.32 -78.06 -152.95
CA LEU A 387 -86.58 -79.25 -152.49
C LEU A 387 -87.29 -80.57 -152.81
N LYS A 388 -88.62 -80.54 -152.96
CA LYS A 388 -89.43 -81.71 -153.36
C LYS A 388 -89.27 -82.05 -154.85
N GLU A 389 -88.95 -81.08 -155.70
CA GLU A 389 -88.88 -81.29 -157.16
C GLU A 389 -87.54 -81.89 -157.64
N LYS A 390 -86.45 -81.73 -156.88
CA LYS A 390 -85.11 -82.24 -157.29
C LYS A 390 -84.79 -83.63 -156.75
N GLN A 391 -85.34 -83.99 -155.58
CA GLN A 391 -85.33 -85.37 -155.07
C GLN A 391 -86.09 -86.36 -155.98
N GLU A 392 -86.92 -85.85 -156.90
CA GLU A 392 -87.57 -86.63 -157.97
C GLU A 392 -86.61 -86.94 -159.15
N LYS A 393 -85.68 -86.04 -159.48
CA LYS A 393 -84.73 -86.23 -160.60
C LYS A 393 -83.59 -87.19 -160.28
N GLU A 394 -83.19 -87.30 -159.02
CA GLU A 394 -82.20 -88.29 -158.58
C GLU A 394 -82.75 -89.73 -158.61
N LYS A 395 -84.07 -89.91 -158.49
CA LYS A 395 -84.73 -91.22 -158.61
C LYS A 395 -84.78 -91.76 -160.05
N GLN A 396 -84.66 -90.93 -161.08
CA GLN A 396 -84.70 -91.39 -162.49
C GLN A 396 -83.32 -91.76 -163.07
N ALA A 397 -82.21 -91.25 -162.55
CA ALA A 397 -80.87 -91.61 -163.07
C ALA A 397 -80.29 -92.89 -162.45
N ALA A 398 -80.69 -93.21 -161.22
CA ALA A 398 -80.37 -94.50 -160.58
C ALA A 398 -80.93 -95.71 -161.38
N LEU A 399 -81.96 -95.52 -162.21
CA LEU A 399 -82.52 -96.55 -163.09
C LEU A 399 -81.66 -96.83 -164.34
N LYS A 400 -80.77 -95.90 -164.74
CA LYS A 400 -79.83 -96.10 -165.86
C LYS A 400 -78.58 -96.88 -165.48
N LYS A 401 -78.29 -96.95 -164.17
CA LYS A 401 -77.25 -97.79 -163.58
C LYS A 401 -77.55 -99.30 -163.74
N GLU A 402 -78.77 -99.67 -164.07
CA GLU A 402 -79.24 -101.07 -164.12
C GLU A 402 -79.29 -101.67 -165.55
N GLN A 403 -79.14 -100.86 -166.61
CA GLN A 403 -79.17 -101.36 -167.99
C GLN A 403 -77.78 -101.60 -168.64
N GLU A 404 -76.69 -101.01 -168.14
CA GLU A 404 -75.33 -101.26 -168.69
C GLU A 404 -74.45 -102.24 -167.89
N ASP A 405 -74.88 -102.67 -166.69
CA ASP A 405 -74.39 -103.95 -166.10
C ASP A 405 -74.69 -105.17 -167.02
N LYS A 406 -75.49 -104.99 -168.09
CA LYS A 406 -75.74 -106.02 -169.12
C LYS A 406 -74.93 -105.84 -170.40
N LEU A 407 -74.35 -104.65 -170.65
CA LEU A 407 -73.33 -104.53 -171.67
C LEU A 407 -71.98 -104.84 -171.03
N GLN A 408 -71.72 -106.15 -171.03
CA GLN A 408 -70.49 -106.60 -171.62
C GLN A 408 -69.27 -106.27 -170.76
N ALA A 409 -68.96 -107.12 -169.77
CA ALA A 409 -68.92 -108.57 -169.90
C ALA A 409 -68.21 -109.09 -171.20
N ASP A 410 -67.92 -108.24 -172.20
CA ASP A 410 -67.02 -108.54 -173.34
C ASP A 410 -65.57 -108.08 -173.09
N ALA A 411 -65.30 -107.12 -172.19
CA ALA A 411 -63.92 -106.63 -172.01
C ALA A 411 -63.15 -107.29 -170.85
N ILE A 412 -63.67 -108.38 -170.29
CA ILE A 412 -62.96 -109.38 -169.47
C ILE A 412 -61.66 -109.89 -170.15
N ALA A 413 -61.43 -109.64 -171.44
CA ALA A 413 -60.25 -110.14 -172.15
C ALA A 413 -58.96 -109.30 -172.04
N LYS A 414 -59.00 -108.00 -171.66
CA LYS A 414 -57.77 -107.15 -171.68
C LYS A 414 -57.03 -107.05 -170.33
N LYS A 415 -57.52 -107.80 -169.35
CA LYS A 415 -56.79 -108.38 -168.20
C LYS A 415 -55.55 -109.20 -168.62
N ASN A 416 -55.28 -109.38 -169.91
CA ASN A 416 -54.31 -110.34 -170.40
C ASN A 416 -53.08 -109.77 -171.11
N ARG A 417 -52.70 -108.49 -170.94
CA ARG A 417 -51.58 -108.00 -171.75
C ARG A 417 -50.43 -107.22 -171.14
N MET A 418 -50.56 -106.46 -170.05
CA MET A 418 -49.44 -105.54 -169.73
C MET A 418 -49.11 -105.34 -168.25
N LEU A 419 -49.47 -106.28 -167.37
CA LEU A 419 -49.01 -106.27 -165.97
C LEU A 419 -47.72 -107.07 -165.72
N LEU A 420 -47.06 -107.60 -166.76
CA LEU A 420 -46.03 -108.62 -166.51
C LEU A 420 -44.71 -108.53 -167.24
N PRO A 421 -44.59 -107.97 -168.44
CA PRO A 421 -43.28 -107.87 -168.99
C PRO A 421 -42.77 -106.57 -168.44
N LYS A 422 -42.10 -106.74 -167.31
CA LYS A 422 -40.89 -106.02 -167.08
C LYS A 422 -41.21 -104.55 -166.88
N LEU A 423 -40.16 -103.85 -167.18
CA LEU A 423 -40.30 -102.72 -168.04
C LEU A 423 -40.60 -101.48 -167.21
N LEU A 424 -39.58 -101.03 -166.52
CA LEU A 424 -38.22 -101.43 -166.81
C LEU A 424 -37.38 -101.03 -165.66
N LEU A 425 -36.19 -101.62 -165.63
CA LEU A 425 -35.01 -100.77 -165.79
C LEU A 425 -35.18 -99.46 -165.04
N LEU A 426 -34.14 -99.22 -164.28
CA LEU A 426 -33.69 -97.89 -163.99
C LEU A 426 -34.58 -97.18 -162.97
N LEU A 427 -33.88 -96.44 -162.14
CA LEU A 427 -34.42 -95.29 -161.43
C LEU A 427 -35.19 -95.63 -160.15
N GLN A 428 -35.16 -96.91 -159.73
CA GLN A 428 -34.71 -97.18 -158.35
C GLN A 428 -33.62 -96.15 -158.00
N PHE A 429 -33.84 -95.24 -157.08
CA PHE A 429 -35.07 -95.00 -156.32
C PHE A 429 -35.31 -93.50 -156.22
#